data_AF-A0A928SY48-F1
#
_entry.id   AF-A0A928SY48-F1
#
_cell.length_a   1.000
_cell.length_b   1.000
_cell.length_c   1.000
_cell.angle_alpha   90.00
_cell.angle_beta   90.00
_cell.angle_gamma   90.00
#
_symmetry.space_group_name_H-M   'P 1'
#
loop_
_entity.id
_entity.type
_entity.pdbx_description
1 polymer ?
#
loop_
_entity_poly.entity_id
_entity_poly.type
_entity_poly.pdbx_seq_one_letter_code
_entity_poly.pdbx_strand_id
1 'polypeptide(L)'
;MATKKASKKKSSTSKPKGSGPSKSDFIREKLKAGMSAVDIVKAGAEAKMTIAPSFIYKLKSKLSGGGGKKTPKAKASSKKKGGKGSASAFVRKYPTKTANEIAALAKKAGIKMSVGLVYTTRAYDKKKGGTSKTKGKPGPKRKTPVFQVFPGGGGGGSESELKKAALAVGFPRALKVVEDLGKKFESVQRQYQALLG
;
A
#
# COMPACT_ATOMS: atom_id res chain seq x y z
N MET A 1 21.01 -53.15 -7.79
CA MET A 1 20.17 -52.29 -6.93
C MET A 1 19.93 -50.96 -7.65
N ALA A 2 18.68 -50.62 -7.91
CA ALA A 2 18.29 -49.55 -8.83
C ALA A 2 18.31 -48.15 -8.19
N THR A 3 18.78 -47.18 -8.98
CA THR A 3 18.90 -45.75 -8.72
C THR A 3 17.54 -45.06 -8.53
N LYS A 4 17.33 -44.30 -7.44
CA LYS A 4 16.22 -43.34 -7.33
C LYS A 4 16.65 -41.97 -7.85
N LYS A 5 16.43 -41.73 -9.16
CA LYS A 5 16.35 -40.37 -9.73
C LYS A 5 15.08 -39.69 -9.22
N ALA A 6 15.22 -38.56 -8.53
CA ALA A 6 14.10 -37.69 -8.20
C ALA A 6 13.56 -37.04 -9.50
N SER A 7 12.46 -37.59 -10.01
CA SER A 7 11.76 -37.09 -11.18
C SER A 7 11.04 -35.77 -10.85
N LYS A 8 11.37 -34.73 -11.61
CA LYS A 8 10.59 -33.50 -11.73
C LYS A 8 9.15 -33.88 -12.11
N LYS A 9 8.20 -33.70 -11.19
CA LYS A 9 6.76 -33.86 -11.47
C LYS A 9 6.29 -32.73 -12.39
N LYS A 10 6.44 -32.93 -13.70
CA LYS A 10 5.60 -32.30 -14.74
C LYS A 10 4.32 -33.12 -14.86
N SER A 11 3.26 -32.44 -15.31
CA SER A 11 1.91 -32.91 -15.66
C SER A 11 0.88 -32.79 -14.50
N SER A 12 -0.37 -32.37 -14.70
CA SER A 12 -1.16 -32.12 -15.91
C SER A 12 -2.42 -31.33 -15.55
N THR A 13 -2.69 -30.22 -16.24
CA THR A 13 -4.06 -29.73 -16.47
C THR A 13 -4.14 -29.10 -17.85
N SER A 14 -3.72 -29.87 -18.86
CA SER A 14 -4.15 -29.68 -20.25
C SER A 14 -5.64 -29.99 -20.33
N LYS A 15 -6.48 -28.98 -20.08
CA LYS A 15 -7.92 -29.05 -20.34
C LYS A 15 -8.11 -29.06 -21.87
N PRO A 16 -8.98 -29.90 -22.42
CA PRO A 16 -9.01 -30.20 -23.85
C PRO A 16 -9.27 -28.92 -24.67
N LYS A 17 -8.45 -28.71 -25.71
CA LYS A 17 -8.80 -27.83 -26.83
C LYS A 17 -9.92 -28.53 -27.61
N GLY A 18 -11.15 -28.42 -27.09
CA GLY A 18 -12.34 -28.74 -27.87
C GLY A 18 -12.50 -27.66 -28.93
N SER A 19 -12.54 -28.06 -30.20
CA SER A 19 -12.89 -27.23 -31.36
C SER A 19 -14.40 -26.94 -31.40
N GLY A 20 -14.94 -26.46 -30.28
CA GLY A 20 -16.30 -25.96 -30.15
C GLY A 20 -16.28 -24.51 -29.67
N PRO A 21 -17.32 -23.72 -29.96
CA PRO A 21 -17.38 -22.32 -29.53
C PRO A 21 -17.15 -22.24 -28.02
N SER A 22 -16.11 -21.52 -27.61
CA SER A 22 -15.77 -21.43 -26.19
C SER A 22 -16.93 -20.75 -25.46
N LYS A 23 -17.26 -21.22 -24.25
CA LYS A 23 -18.31 -20.60 -23.42
C LYS A 23 -18.13 -19.08 -23.30
N SER A 24 -16.87 -18.61 -23.29
CA SER A 24 -16.58 -17.19 -23.23
C SER A 24 -16.92 -16.45 -24.51
N ASP A 25 -16.69 -17.05 -25.67
CA ASP A 25 -16.93 -16.43 -26.97
C ASP A 25 -18.42 -16.39 -27.27
N PHE A 26 -19.15 -17.46 -26.97
CA PHE A 26 -20.62 -17.48 -27.00
C PHE A 26 -21.22 -16.34 -26.17
N ILE A 27 -20.77 -16.18 -24.92
CA ILE A 27 -21.27 -15.11 -24.04
C ILE A 27 -20.87 -13.73 -24.57
N ARG A 28 -19.64 -13.56 -25.11
CA ARG A 28 -19.19 -12.28 -25.67
C ARG A 28 -20.01 -11.86 -26.88
N GLU A 29 -20.34 -12.79 -27.77
CA GLU A 29 -21.18 -12.52 -28.94
C GLU A 29 -22.60 -12.12 -28.54
N LYS A 30 -23.23 -12.90 -27.64
CA LYS A 30 -24.59 -12.58 -27.15
C LYS A 30 -24.64 -11.29 -26.34
N LEU A 31 -23.60 -10.97 -25.55
CA LEU A 31 -23.49 -9.68 -24.86
C LEU A 31 -23.29 -8.50 -25.82
N LYS A 32 -22.52 -8.68 -26.91
CA LYS A 32 -22.40 -7.65 -27.97
C LYS A 32 -23.73 -7.44 -28.71
N ALA A 33 -24.52 -8.49 -28.85
CA ALA A 33 -25.89 -8.42 -29.37
C ALA A 33 -26.91 -7.82 -28.38
N GLY A 34 -26.47 -7.35 -27.19
CA GLY A 34 -27.33 -6.68 -26.22
C GLY A 34 -28.26 -7.61 -25.42
N MET A 35 -28.09 -8.94 -25.50
CA MET A 35 -28.94 -9.88 -24.77
C MET A 35 -28.74 -9.77 -23.26
N SER A 36 -29.83 -9.98 -22.52
CA SER A 36 -29.81 -10.00 -21.06
C SER A 36 -29.05 -11.23 -20.54
N ALA A 37 -28.54 -11.16 -19.31
CA ALA A 37 -27.84 -12.30 -18.70
C ALA A 37 -28.76 -13.52 -18.55
N VAL A 38 -30.07 -13.33 -18.39
CA VAL A 38 -31.06 -14.41 -18.26
C VAL A 38 -31.21 -15.15 -19.59
N ASP A 39 -31.30 -14.41 -20.69
CA ASP A 39 -31.46 -15.00 -22.03
C ASP A 39 -30.21 -15.73 -22.49
N ILE A 40 -29.03 -15.26 -22.07
CA ILE A 40 -27.76 -15.94 -22.33
C ILE A 40 -27.68 -17.29 -21.60
N VAL A 41 -28.25 -17.41 -20.39
CA VAL A 41 -28.31 -18.69 -19.68
C VAL A 41 -29.26 -19.66 -20.40
N LYS A 42 -30.42 -19.18 -20.85
CA LYS A 42 -31.39 -19.98 -21.63
C LYS A 42 -30.78 -20.47 -22.95
N ALA A 43 -30.20 -19.56 -23.73
CA ALA A 43 -29.51 -19.90 -24.98
C ALA A 43 -28.28 -20.81 -24.75
N GLY A 44 -27.62 -20.67 -23.60
CA GLY A 44 -26.56 -21.58 -23.17
C GLY A 44 -27.09 -22.99 -22.91
N ALA A 45 -28.22 -23.10 -22.21
CA ALA A 45 -28.85 -24.39 -21.95
C ALA A 45 -29.30 -25.10 -23.24
N GLU A 46 -29.87 -24.36 -24.20
CA GLU A 46 -30.20 -24.86 -25.54
C GLU A 46 -28.95 -25.37 -26.29
N ALA A 47 -27.84 -24.65 -26.17
CA ALA A 47 -26.55 -25.07 -26.71
C ALA A 47 -25.86 -26.20 -25.90
N LYS A 48 -26.57 -26.87 -24.97
CA LYS A 48 -26.05 -27.88 -24.04
C LYS A 48 -24.86 -27.40 -23.21
N MET A 49 -24.77 -26.09 -22.97
CA MET A 49 -23.74 -25.45 -22.16
C MET A 49 -24.28 -24.99 -20.81
N THR A 50 -23.68 -25.50 -19.74
CA THR A 50 -23.88 -24.96 -18.40
C THR A 50 -23.15 -23.62 -18.25
N ILE A 51 -23.92 -22.53 -18.22
CA ILE A 51 -23.43 -21.17 -18.04
C ILE A 51 -23.93 -20.63 -16.70
N ALA A 52 -23.01 -20.33 -15.78
CA ALA A 52 -23.36 -19.69 -14.52
C ALA A 52 -23.63 -18.19 -14.73
N PRO A 53 -24.68 -17.60 -14.13
CA PRO A 53 -24.95 -16.17 -14.20
C PRO A 53 -23.74 -15.31 -13.77
N SER A 54 -23.02 -15.74 -12.73
CA SER A 54 -21.81 -15.07 -12.24
C SER A 54 -20.70 -14.98 -13.30
N PHE A 55 -20.60 -15.97 -14.20
CA PHE A 55 -19.63 -15.97 -15.28
C PHE A 55 -19.98 -14.94 -16.36
N ILE A 56 -21.28 -14.75 -16.65
CA ILE A 56 -21.77 -13.71 -17.57
C ILE A 56 -21.46 -12.32 -17.01
N TYR A 57 -21.74 -12.06 -15.73
CA TYR A 57 -21.42 -10.77 -15.10
C TYR A 57 -19.91 -10.48 -15.08
N LYS A 58 -19.08 -11.50 -14.88
CA LYS A 58 -17.61 -11.36 -14.94
C LYS A 58 -17.12 -11.02 -16.35
N LEU A 59 -17.75 -11.55 -17.39
CA LEU A 59 -17.43 -11.21 -18.78
C LEU A 59 -17.97 -9.82 -19.16
N LYS A 60 -19.21 -9.50 -18.76
CA LYS A 60 -19.84 -8.19 -18.97
C LYS A 60 -19.02 -7.07 -18.33
N SER A 61 -18.58 -7.24 -17.08
CA SER A 61 -17.73 -6.26 -16.39
C SER A 61 -16.35 -6.10 -17.02
N LYS A 62 -15.78 -7.15 -17.63
CA LYS A 62 -14.54 -7.03 -18.41
C LYS A 62 -14.75 -6.31 -19.73
N LEU A 63 -15.86 -6.56 -20.42
CA LEU A 63 -16.24 -5.91 -21.68
C LEU A 63 -16.59 -4.43 -21.48
N SER A 64 -17.31 -4.09 -20.40
CA SER A 64 -17.70 -2.72 -20.07
C SER A 64 -16.59 -1.90 -19.40
N GLY A 65 -15.36 -2.42 -19.33
CA GLY A 65 -14.22 -1.74 -18.70
C GLY A 65 -14.33 -1.58 -17.18
N GLY A 66 -15.33 -2.18 -16.54
CA GLY A 66 -15.59 -2.07 -15.09
C GLY A 66 -14.84 -3.08 -14.21
N GLY A 67 -14.10 -4.02 -14.80
CA GLY A 67 -13.52 -5.18 -14.12
C GLY A 67 -12.08 -5.02 -13.61
N GLY A 68 -11.55 -3.80 -13.52
CA GLY A 68 -10.25 -3.53 -12.91
C GLY A 68 -10.41 -2.37 -11.95
N LYS A 69 -9.98 -2.53 -10.69
CA LYS A 69 -9.73 -1.39 -9.81
C LYS A 69 -9.05 -0.31 -10.64
N LYS A 70 -9.70 0.83 -10.81
CA LYS A 70 -9.11 2.04 -11.40
C LYS A 70 -7.93 2.41 -10.52
N THR A 71 -6.76 1.83 -10.79
CA THR A 71 -5.52 2.49 -10.45
C THR A 71 -5.59 3.81 -11.22
N PRO A 72 -5.42 4.97 -10.57
CA PRO A 72 -5.39 6.22 -11.31
C PRO A 72 -4.29 6.06 -12.35
N LYS A 73 -4.71 6.03 -13.63
CA LYS A 73 -3.81 6.09 -14.78
C LYS A 73 -2.96 7.31 -14.51
N ALA A 74 -1.71 7.11 -14.09
CA ALA A 74 -0.77 8.19 -13.89
C ALA A 74 -0.83 9.00 -15.16
N LYS A 75 -1.34 10.25 -15.06
CA LYS A 75 -1.32 11.18 -16.19
C LYS A 75 0.13 11.18 -16.63
N ALA A 76 0.40 10.61 -17.81
CA ALA A 76 1.69 10.74 -18.44
C ALA A 76 1.90 12.24 -18.56
N SER A 77 2.72 12.79 -17.66
CA SER A 77 3.05 14.20 -17.68
C SER A 77 3.62 14.44 -19.06
N SER A 78 2.92 15.23 -19.86
CA SER A 78 3.41 15.67 -21.16
C SER A 78 4.80 16.24 -20.91
N LYS A 79 5.83 15.51 -21.37
CA LYS A 79 7.22 15.93 -21.30
C LYS A 79 7.32 17.14 -22.21
N LYS A 80 7.02 18.33 -21.66
CA LYS A 80 7.26 19.58 -22.36
C LYS A 80 8.76 19.62 -22.61
N LYS A 81 9.13 19.35 -23.86
CA LYS A 81 10.43 19.66 -24.48
C LYS A 81 10.54 21.19 -24.47
N GLY A 82 10.85 21.76 -23.32
CA GLY A 82 11.19 23.18 -23.17
C GLY A 82 12.68 23.25 -22.92
N GLY A 83 13.44 23.80 -23.87
CA GLY A 83 14.90 23.84 -23.93
C GLY A 83 15.60 24.68 -22.87
N LYS A 84 15.10 24.72 -21.64
CA LYS A 84 15.79 25.28 -20.48
C LYS A 84 15.94 24.13 -19.50
N GLY A 85 17.17 23.86 -19.06
CA GLY A 85 17.54 22.66 -18.31
C GLY A 85 16.53 22.26 -17.23
N SER A 86 16.39 20.95 -17.00
CA SER A 86 15.44 20.39 -16.03
C SER A 86 15.49 21.14 -14.69
N ALA A 87 14.33 21.44 -14.09
CA ALA A 87 14.24 22.15 -12.81
C ALA A 87 15.10 21.48 -11.72
N SER A 88 15.15 20.13 -11.71
CA SER A 88 16.00 19.38 -10.78
C SER A 88 17.49 19.58 -11.04
N ALA A 89 17.92 19.78 -12.29
CA ALA A 89 19.31 20.09 -12.62
C ALA A 89 19.70 21.49 -12.11
N PHE A 90 18.77 22.45 -12.12
CA PHE A 90 19.01 23.78 -11.57
C PHE A 90 19.21 23.76 -10.05
N VAL A 91 18.40 22.96 -9.32
CA VAL A 91 18.55 22.79 -7.86
C VAL A 91 19.92 22.23 -7.49
N ARG A 92 20.43 21.28 -8.27
CA ARG A 92 21.72 20.62 -8.02
C ARG A 92 22.92 21.55 -8.15
N LYS A 93 22.82 22.62 -8.94
CA LYS A 93 23.89 23.63 -9.08
C LYS A 93 24.07 24.50 -7.82
N TYR A 94 23.05 24.59 -6.97
CA TYR A 94 23.04 25.48 -5.80
C TYR A 94 22.66 24.72 -4.52
N PRO A 95 23.57 23.89 -3.96
CA PRO A 95 23.27 23.11 -2.75
C PRO A 95 23.22 23.96 -1.47
N THR A 96 23.94 25.08 -1.42
CA THR A 96 24.12 25.92 -0.21
C THR A 96 23.05 27.00 -0.04
N LYS A 97 22.41 27.43 -1.12
CA LYS A 97 21.40 28.50 -1.10
C LYS A 97 20.10 28.06 -0.43
N THR A 98 19.33 29.02 0.06
CA THR A 98 18.01 28.72 0.62
C THR A 98 17.03 28.31 -0.49
N ALA A 99 16.00 27.52 -0.15
CA ALA A 99 15.06 27.05 -1.15
C ALA A 99 14.26 28.19 -1.80
N ASN A 100 14.05 29.29 -1.07
CA ASN A 100 13.39 30.49 -1.56
C ASN A 100 14.24 31.23 -2.61
N GLU A 101 15.54 31.39 -2.35
CA GLU A 101 16.48 31.99 -3.30
C GLU A 101 16.57 31.18 -4.59
N ILE A 102 16.60 29.86 -4.49
CA ILE A 102 16.67 28.97 -5.66
C ILE A 102 15.40 29.10 -6.51
N ALA A 103 14.22 29.16 -5.88
CA ALA A 103 12.97 29.40 -6.59
C ALA A 103 12.95 30.77 -7.27
N ALA A 104 13.48 31.82 -6.63
CA ALA A 104 13.60 33.15 -7.22
C ALA A 104 14.56 33.17 -8.42
N LEU A 105 15.74 32.57 -8.29
CA LEU A 105 16.72 32.46 -9.39
C LEU A 105 16.19 31.63 -10.55
N ALA A 106 15.42 30.59 -10.27
CA ALA A 106 14.81 29.78 -11.31
C ALA A 106 13.68 30.49 -12.04
N LYS A 107 12.86 31.28 -11.32
CA LYS A 107 11.87 32.17 -11.95
C LYS A 107 12.57 33.15 -12.89
N LYS A 108 13.69 33.76 -12.47
CA LYS A 108 14.53 34.61 -13.34
C LYS A 108 15.05 33.84 -14.57
N ALA A 109 15.43 32.58 -14.40
CA ALA A 109 15.83 31.70 -15.50
C ALA A 109 14.65 31.20 -16.37
N GLY A 110 13.41 31.61 -16.09
CA GLY A 110 12.21 31.15 -16.80
C GLY A 110 11.83 29.71 -16.52
N ILE A 111 12.34 29.12 -15.44
CA ILE A 111 12.06 27.75 -15.01
C ILE A 111 10.97 27.82 -13.92
N LYS A 112 9.82 27.20 -14.21
CA LYS A 112 8.74 27.05 -13.22
C LYS A 112 9.21 26.10 -12.11
N MET A 113 9.48 26.66 -10.93
CA MET A 113 9.91 25.90 -9.76
C MET A 113 9.20 26.37 -8.50
N SER A 114 8.78 25.40 -7.68
CA SER A 114 8.24 25.61 -6.33
C SER A 114 9.28 25.24 -5.27
N VAL A 115 9.13 25.80 -4.07
CA VAL A 115 9.98 25.50 -2.91
C VAL A 115 9.92 24.00 -2.55
N GLY A 116 8.75 23.38 -2.64
CA GLY A 116 8.58 21.93 -2.42
C GLY A 116 9.38 21.07 -3.41
N LEU A 117 9.54 21.52 -4.66
CA LEU A 117 10.38 20.82 -5.65
C LEU A 117 11.87 20.85 -5.27
N VAL A 118 12.33 21.95 -4.66
CA VAL A 118 13.70 22.06 -4.15
C VAL A 118 13.94 21.04 -3.03
N TYR A 119 13.04 20.99 -2.04
CA TYR A 119 13.15 20.05 -0.91
C TYR A 119 13.11 18.59 -1.37
N THR A 120 12.17 18.25 -2.24
CA THR A 120 12.06 16.88 -2.77
C THR A 120 13.31 16.49 -3.55
N THR A 121 13.82 17.36 -4.43
CA THR A 121 15.04 17.08 -5.19
C THR A 121 16.25 16.85 -4.26
N ARG A 122 16.45 17.72 -3.26
CA ARG A 122 17.52 17.55 -2.25
C ARG A 122 17.36 16.26 -1.45
N ALA A 123 16.15 15.91 -1.04
CA ALA A 123 15.87 14.67 -0.32
C ALA A 123 16.12 13.43 -1.18
N TYR A 124 15.80 13.47 -2.48
CA TYR A 124 16.09 12.40 -3.42
C TYR A 124 17.60 12.23 -3.64
N ASP A 125 18.35 13.32 -3.75
CA ASP A 125 19.80 13.26 -3.93
C ASP A 125 20.49 12.69 -2.68
N LYS A 126 20.04 13.07 -1.47
CA LYS A 126 20.47 12.42 -0.20
C LYS A 126 20.19 10.92 -0.17
N LYS A 127 19.05 10.47 -0.70
CA LYS A 127 18.66 9.05 -0.74
C LYS A 127 19.42 8.23 -1.79
N LYS A 128 19.90 8.86 -2.86
CA LYS A 128 20.70 8.18 -3.89
C LYS A 128 22.18 8.05 -3.52
N GLY A 129 22.71 8.96 -2.69
CA GLY A 129 24.07 8.89 -2.17
C GLY A 129 24.27 7.87 -1.04
N GLY A 130 23.20 7.47 -0.36
CA GLY A 130 23.22 6.29 0.52
C GLY A 130 22.95 5.05 -0.32
N THR A 131 23.92 4.13 -0.37
CA THR A 131 23.79 2.75 -0.87
C THR A 131 22.34 2.29 -0.94
N SER A 132 21.89 2.01 -2.16
CA SER A 132 20.63 1.34 -2.48
C SER A 132 20.45 0.13 -1.57
N LYS A 133 19.80 0.30 -0.41
CA LYS A 133 19.06 -0.77 0.22
C LYS A 133 17.88 -1.02 -0.70
N THR A 134 18.10 -1.90 -1.66
CA THR A 134 17.07 -2.63 -2.39
C THR A 134 16.01 -3.02 -1.36
N LYS A 135 14.93 -2.25 -1.32
CA LYS A 135 13.78 -2.51 -0.47
C LYS A 135 13.18 -3.79 -1.04
N GLY A 136 13.58 -4.94 -0.48
CA GLY A 136 13.00 -6.22 -0.80
C GLY A 136 11.48 -6.07 -0.79
N LYS A 137 10.83 -6.58 -1.84
CA LYS A 137 9.37 -6.65 -1.91
C LYS A 137 8.87 -7.21 -0.58
N PRO A 138 8.00 -6.52 0.18
CA PRO A 138 7.40 -7.13 1.34
C PRO A 138 6.60 -8.34 0.85
N GLY A 139 6.96 -9.53 1.32
CA GLY A 139 6.18 -10.74 1.08
C GLY A 139 4.74 -10.56 1.56
N PRO A 140 3.79 -11.36 1.06
CA PRO A 140 2.39 -11.21 1.36
C PRO A 140 2.14 -11.48 2.86
N LYS A 141 2.02 -10.41 3.65
CA LYS A 141 1.62 -10.52 5.06
C LYS A 141 0.13 -10.85 5.10
N ARG A 142 -0.17 -11.99 5.73
CA ARG A 142 -1.50 -12.45 6.10
C ARG A 142 -2.27 -11.35 6.83
N LYS A 143 -3.58 -11.32 6.60
CA LYS A 143 -4.52 -10.42 7.28
C LYS A 143 -4.68 -10.86 8.73
N THR A 144 -4.38 -9.97 9.67
CA THR A 144 -5.14 -9.83 10.91
C THR A 144 -5.41 -8.32 11.10
N PRO A 145 -6.61 -7.92 11.54
CA PRO A 145 -6.90 -6.52 11.78
C PRO A 145 -6.31 -6.15 13.15
N VAL A 146 -5.30 -5.28 13.15
CA VAL A 146 -4.90 -4.58 14.37
C VAL A 146 -5.25 -3.12 14.17
N PHE A 147 -6.26 -2.70 14.91
CA PHE A 147 -6.73 -1.34 15.08
C PHE A 147 -5.54 -0.43 15.40
N GLN A 148 -5.14 0.39 14.43
CA GLN A 148 -4.04 1.35 14.59
C GLN A 148 -4.65 2.65 15.11
N VAL A 149 -4.63 2.82 16.43
CA VAL A 149 -4.79 4.14 17.06
C VAL A 149 -3.56 4.96 16.71
N PHE A 150 -3.81 6.21 16.34
CA PHE A 150 -2.86 7.18 15.78
C PHE A 150 -1.56 7.37 16.61
N PRO A 151 -0.43 7.69 15.95
CA PRO A 151 0.78 8.16 16.64
C PRO A 151 0.66 9.68 16.83
N GLY A 152 0.45 10.10 18.08
CA GLY A 152 0.48 11.51 18.44
C GLY A 152 0.88 11.65 19.90
N GLY A 153 2.01 12.32 20.15
CA GLY A 153 2.40 12.81 21.47
C GLY A 153 3.66 12.16 22.02
N GLY A 154 4.69 12.97 22.24
CA GLY A 154 6.00 12.54 22.72
C GLY A 154 5.98 12.12 24.19
N GLY A 155 6.54 10.94 24.45
CA GLY A 155 6.71 10.32 25.77
C GLY A 155 7.65 9.11 25.65
N GLY A 156 8.76 9.29 24.94
CA GLY A 156 9.41 8.22 24.15
C GLY A 156 10.14 7.11 24.90
N GLY A 157 10.21 7.11 26.23
CA GLY A 157 10.88 6.07 27.01
C GLY A 157 9.90 5.35 27.93
N SER A 158 9.57 6.02 29.04
CA SER A 158 8.83 5.45 30.16
C SER A 158 7.41 4.99 29.83
N GLU A 159 6.67 5.74 29.01
CA GLU A 159 5.30 5.36 28.64
C GLU A 159 5.27 4.12 27.74
N SER A 160 6.27 4.01 26.86
CA SER A 160 6.42 2.84 25.98
C SER A 160 6.82 1.59 26.77
N GLU A 161 7.62 1.76 27.82
CA GLU A 161 8.03 0.70 28.74
C GLU A 161 6.87 0.27 29.63
N LEU A 162 6.08 1.21 30.16
CA LEU A 162 4.85 0.93 30.89
C LEU A 162 3.86 0.14 30.05
N LYS A 163 3.66 0.53 28.79
CA LYS A 163 2.80 -0.22 27.84
C LYS A 163 3.32 -1.63 27.62
N LYS A 164 4.63 -1.82 27.44
CA LYS A 164 5.24 -3.15 27.30
C LYS A 164 5.09 -3.99 28.57
N ALA A 165 5.33 -3.42 29.75
CA ALA A 165 5.21 -4.08 31.04
C ALA A 165 3.76 -4.48 31.33
N ALA A 166 2.80 -3.60 31.04
CA ALA A 166 1.38 -3.88 31.20
C ALA A 166 0.90 -5.02 30.28
N LEU A 167 1.45 -5.11 29.07
CA LEU A 167 1.17 -6.23 28.16
C LEU A 167 1.81 -7.54 28.62
N ALA A 168 3.00 -7.50 29.25
CA ALA A 168 3.69 -8.68 29.75
C ALA A 168 3.05 -9.27 31.02
N VAL A 169 2.61 -8.41 31.94
CA VAL A 169 2.05 -8.80 33.25
C VAL A 169 0.52 -8.93 33.22
N GLY A 170 -0.12 -8.33 32.21
CA GLY A 170 -1.57 -8.26 32.05
C GLY A 170 -2.16 -7.00 32.69
N PHE A 171 -3.10 -6.38 31.97
CA PHE A 171 -3.69 -5.08 32.35
C PHE A 171 -4.31 -5.05 33.76
N PRO A 172 -5.11 -6.05 34.20
CA PRO A 172 -5.70 -6.03 35.54
C PRO A 172 -4.64 -6.05 36.67
N ARG A 173 -3.50 -6.70 36.42
CA ARG A 173 -2.41 -6.78 37.41
C ARG A 173 -1.54 -5.53 37.38
N ALA A 174 -1.35 -4.93 36.21
CA ALA A 174 -0.68 -3.64 36.09
C ALA A 174 -1.42 -2.52 36.83
N LEU A 175 -2.77 -2.50 36.80
CA LEU A 175 -3.57 -1.52 37.55
C LEU A 175 -3.34 -1.62 39.06
N LYS A 176 -3.35 -2.82 39.62
CA LYS A 176 -3.07 -3.02 41.06
C LYS A 176 -1.70 -2.48 41.47
N VAL A 177 -0.69 -2.69 40.63
CA VAL A 177 0.67 -2.16 40.89
C VAL A 177 0.67 -0.62 40.89
N VAL A 178 -0.08 0.01 39.99
CA VAL A 178 -0.21 1.48 39.95
C VAL A 178 -0.95 2.01 41.18
N GLU A 179 -2.03 1.34 41.60
CA GLU A 179 -2.79 1.70 42.81
C GLU A 179 -1.93 1.60 44.08
N ASP A 180 -1.15 0.53 44.23
CA ASP A 180 -0.25 0.33 45.37
C ASP A 180 0.88 1.37 45.40
N LEU A 181 1.38 1.77 44.23
CA LEU A 181 2.35 2.87 44.12
C LEU A 181 1.73 4.21 44.52
N GLY A 182 0.47 4.45 44.14
CA GLY A 182 -0.28 5.65 44.54
C GLY A 182 -0.38 5.79 46.06
N LYS A 183 -0.78 4.71 46.76
CA LYS A 183 -0.88 4.71 48.23
C LYS A 183 0.45 5.00 48.92
N LYS A 184 1.54 4.42 48.41
CA LYS A 184 2.89 4.67 48.93
C LYS A 184 3.33 6.12 48.72
N PHE A 185 2.96 6.72 47.60
CA PHE A 185 3.28 8.12 47.32
C PHE A 185 2.53 9.06 48.28
N GLU A 186 1.25 8.81 48.53
CA GLU A 186 0.45 9.57 49.50
C GLU A 186 1.01 9.45 50.93
N SER A 187 1.45 8.26 51.36
CA SER A 187 2.05 8.11 52.68
C SER A 187 3.36 8.90 52.82
N VAL A 188 4.18 8.92 51.77
CA VAL A 188 5.42 9.72 51.74
C VAL A 188 5.12 11.22 51.75
N GLN A 189 4.12 11.67 50.99
CA GLN A 189 3.71 13.08 51.00
C GLN A 189 3.18 13.52 52.37
N ARG A 190 2.40 12.69 53.06
CA ARG A 190 1.94 12.99 54.43
C ARG A 190 3.09 13.08 55.42
N GLN A 191 4.07 12.19 55.32
CA GLN A 191 5.29 12.28 56.15
C GLN A 191 6.09 13.55 55.86
N TYR A 192 6.17 13.96 54.59
CA TYR A 192 6.86 15.19 54.19
C TYR A 192 6.13 16.44 54.72
N GLN A 193 4.79 16.46 54.69
CA GLN A 193 4.00 17.56 55.25
C GLN A 193 4.09 17.62 56.79
N ALA A 194 4.17 16.47 57.47
CA ALA A 194 4.34 16.41 58.92
C ALA A 194 5.74 16.84 59.40
N LEU A 195 6.73 16.91 58.50
CA LEU A 195 8.09 17.40 58.80
C LEU A 195 8.27 18.89 58.49
N LEU A 196 7.32 19.50 57.75
CA LEU A 196 7.38 20.90 57.31
C LEU A 196 6.36 21.81 58.03
N GLY A 197 5.45 21.24 58.82
CA GLY A 197 4.54 21.96 59.72
C GLY A 197 4.94 21.75 61.17
#